data_AF-R2SVN8-F1
#
_entry.id   AF-R2SVN8-F1
#
_cell.length_a   1.000
_cell.length_b   1.000
_cell.length_c   1.000
_cell.angle_alpha   90.00
_cell.angle_beta   90.00
_cell.angle_gamma   90.00
#
_symmetry.space_group_name_H-M   'P 1'
#
loop_
_entity.id
_entity.type
_entity.pdbx_description
1 polymer ?
#
loop_
_entity_poly.entity_id
_entity_poly.type
_entity_poly.pdbx_seq_one_letter_code
_entity_poly.pdbx_strand_id
1 'polypeptide(L)'
;MNNLFRLFYIMHYLTMHNKANAMILAEQLEVSTRTIYRDINTLSALGFPVYAQSGRDGGIRLLDTHHLSATFVDDAEQDQIILALQNLAATNLKSVTPLVNKLSSLFKKRSRTMDRYRFFNLGSRR
;
A
#
# COMPACT_ATOMS: atom_id res chain seq x y z
N MET A 1 -10.63 2.91 25.52
CA MET A 1 -9.78 2.27 24.48
C MET A 1 -8.61 3.18 24.07
N ASN A 2 -7.39 2.66 23.92
CA ASN A 2 -6.25 3.42 23.38
C ASN A 2 -6.51 3.82 21.91
N ASN A 3 -6.04 5.00 21.49
CA ASN A 3 -6.22 5.54 20.14
C ASN A 3 -5.63 4.61 19.05
N LEU A 4 -4.42 4.08 19.27
CA LEU A 4 -3.75 3.23 18.29
C LEU A 4 -4.52 1.93 18.00
N PHE A 5 -4.99 1.25 19.05
CA PHE A 5 -5.80 0.03 18.90
C PHE A 5 -7.08 0.31 18.12
N ARG A 6 -7.70 1.48 18.32
CA ARG A 6 -8.92 1.86 17.61
C ARG A 6 -8.66 2.10 16.12
N LEU A 7 -7.60 2.82 15.78
CA LEU A 7 -7.19 3.04 14.37
C LEU A 7 -6.88 1.71 13.67
N PHE A 8 -6.13 0.83 14.34
CA PHE A 8 -5.81 -0.49 13.82
C PHE A 8 -7.07 -1.35 13.63
N TYR A 9 -7.96 -1.37 14.60
CA TYR A 9 -9.22 -2.12 14.51
C TYR A 9 -10.06 -1.65 13.32
N ILE A 10 -10.27 -0.34 13.19
CA ILE A 10 -11.05 0.25 12.09
C ILE A 10 -10.43 -0.11 10.74
N MET A 11 -9.10 0.02 10.61
CA MET A 11 -8.37 -0.33 9.40
C MET A 11 -8.50 -1.83 9.05
N HIS A 12 -8.33 -2.71 10.04
CA HIS A 12 -8.45 -4.16 9.84
C HIS A 12 -9.88 -4.55 9.45
N TYR A 13 -10.89 -3.99 10.13
CA TYR A 13 -12.30 -4.22 9.84
C TYR A 13 -12.64 -3.84 8.40
N LEU A 14 -12.21 -2.65 7.95
CA LEU A 14 -12.45 -2.19 6.58
C LEU A 14 -11.73 -3.05 5.53
N THR A 15 -10.58 -3.62 5.86
CA THR A 15 -9.87 -4.55 4.97
C THR A 15 -10.63 -5.86 4.78
N MET A 16 -11.36 -6.34 5.80
CA MET A 16 -12.13 -7.59 5.72
C MET A 16 -13.54 -7.40 5.13
N HIS A 17 -14.14 -6.23 5.34
CA HIS A 17 -15.56 -5.99 5.05
C HIS A 17 -15.83 -4.94 3.97
N ASN A 18 -14.82 -4.19 3.51
CA ASN A 18 -14.87 -3.06 2.55
C ASN A 18 -15.76 -1.87 2.95
N LYS A 19 -16.73 -2.05 3.85
CA LYS A 19 -17.66 -1.04 4.33
C LYS A 19 -17.91 -1.22 5.83
N ALA A 20 -18.10 -0.12 6.54
CA ALA A 20 -18.56 -0.09 7.92
C ALA A 20 -19.61 1.01 8.15
N ASN A 21 -20.46 0.81 9.16
CA ASN A 21 -21.34 1.85 9.68
C ASN A 21 -20.67 2.50 10.90
N ALA A 22 -20.58 3.83 10.92
CA ALA A 22 -19.96 4.58 12.02
C ALA A 22 -20.67 4.35 13.37
N MET A 23 -21.99 4.13 13.39
CA MET A 23 -22.74 3.81 14.60
C MET A 23 -22.38 2.43 15.15
N ILE A 24 -22.25 1.43 14.28
CA ILE A 24 -21.86 0.07 14.69
C ILE A 24 -20.43 0.07 15.25
N LEU A 25 -19.49 0.71 14.54
CA LEU A 25 -18.12 0.85 15.03
C LEU A 25 -18.06 1.60 16.37
N ALA A 26 -18.87 2.64 16.53
CA ALA A 26 -18.97 3.43 17.75
C ALA A 26 -19.45 2.56 18.94
N GLU A 27 -20.47 1.75 18.73
CA GLU A 27 -20.99 0.80 19.72
C GLU A 27 -19.95 -0.26 20.08
N GLN A 28 -19.34 -0.91 19.08
CA GLN A 28 -18.33 -1.96 19.29
C GLN A 28 -17.06 -1.48 19.99
N LEU A 29 -16.67 -0.22 19.76
CA LEU A 29 -15.45 0.37 20.31
C LEU A 29 -15.72 1.23 21.55
N GLU A 30 -16.98 1.33 21.97
CA GLU A 30 -17.45 2.13 23.10
C GLU A 30 -17.03 3.61 23.01
N VAL A 31 -17.22 4.21 21.84
CA VAL A 31 -16.90 5.62 21.58
C VAL A 31 -18.06 6.32 20.85
N SER A 32 -18.01 7.65 20.78
CA SER A 32 -18.98 8.39 19.97
C SER A 32 -18.75 8.20 18.46
N THR A 33 -19.80 8.34 17.66
CA THR A 33 -19.69 8.41 16.20
C THR A 33 -18.77 9.54 15.74
N ARG A 34 -18.75 10.68 16.45
CA ARG A 34 -17.81 11.79 16.22
C ARG A 34 -16.35 11.34 16.38
N THR A 35 -16.06 10.48 17.36
CA THR A 35 -14.73 9.89 17.54
C THR A 35 -14.36 9.03 16.34
N ILE A 36 -15.26 8.15 15.90
CA ILE A 36 -15.05 7.32 14.71
C ILE A 36 -14.73 8.17 13.48
N TYR A 37 -15.52 9.22 13.19
CA TYR A 37 -15.23 10.10 12.06
C TYR A 37 -13.88 10.83 12.19
N ARG A 38 -13.48 11.21 13.41
CA ARG A 38 -12.15 11.79 13.65
C ARG A 38 -11.03 10.78 13.38
N ASP A 39 -11.23 9.51 13.72
CA ASP A 39 -10.26 8.45 13.44
C ASP A 39 -10.17 8.15 11.94
N ILE A 40 -11.30 8.17 11.23
CA ILE A 40 -11.30 8.07 9.75
C ILE A 40 -10.53 9.22 9.12
N ASN A 41 -10.72 10.45 9.60
CA ASN A 41 -9.92 11.59 9.15
C ASN A 41 -8.43 11.40 9.46
N THR A 42 -8.10 10.79 10.59
CA THR A 42 -6.71 10.51 10.98
C THR A 42 -6.09 9.47 10.05
N LEU A 43 -6.79 8.36 9.79
CA LEU A 43 -6.36 7.34 8.82
C LEU A 43 -6.19 7.93 7.42
N SER A 44 -7.14 8.74 6.96
CA SER A 44 -7.05 9.42 5.66
C SER A 44 -5.84 10.35 5.59
N ALA A 45 -5.58 11.14 6.64
CA ALA A 45 -4.40 12.02 6.71
C ALA A 45 -3.07 11.25 6.74
N LEU A 46 -3.07 10.01 7.24
CA LEU A 46 -1.94 9.08 7.19
C LEU A 46 -1.80 8.34 5.85
N GLY A 47 -2.64 8.66 4.86
CA GLY A 47 -2.58 8.07 3.53
C GLY A 47 -3.30 6.72 3.39
N PHE A 48 -4.05 6.28 4.41
CA PHE A 48 -4.91 5.11 4.25
C PHE A 48 -6.08 5.44 3.31
N PRO A 49 -6.42 4.56 2.35
CA PRO A 49 -7.45 4.82 1.35
C PRO A 49 -8.86 4.62 1.96
N VAL A 50 -9.20 5.41 2.97
CA VAL A 50 -10.50 5.37 3.66
C VAL A 50 -11.27 6.66 3.45
N TYR A 51 -12.57 6.57 3.29
CA TYR A 51 -13.46 7.73 3.16
C TYR A 51 -14.81 7.47 3.79
N ALA A 52 -15.52 8.55 4.14
CA ALA A 52 -16.89 8.50 4.62
C ALA A 52 -17.83 9.05 3.53
N GLN A 53 -18.88 8.30 3.22
CA GLN A 53 -19.95 8.69 2.31
C GLN A 53 -21.22 9.00 3.10
N SER A 54 -21.82 10.17 2.88
CA SER A 54 -23.11 10.56 3.47
C SER A 54 -24.30 9.99 2.67
N GLY A 55 -25.46 9.85 3.32
CA GLY A 55 -26.71 9.41 2.70
C GLY A 55 -27.26 8.07 3.22
N ARG A 56 -28.42 7.65 2.70
CA ARG A 56 -29.16 6.45 3.15
C ARG A 56 -28.37 5.14 2.98
N ASP A 57 -27.54 5.06 1.94
CA ASP A 57 -26.59 3.95 1.69
C ASP A 57 -25.13 4.31 2.01
N GLY A 58 -24.94 5.40 2.75
CA GLY A 58 -23.65 5.91 3.20
C GLY A 58 -22.92 4.95 4.15
N GLY A 59 -21.78 5.41 4.65
CA GLY A 59 -20.91 4.63 5.53
C GLY A 59 -19.44 4.93 5.28
N ILE A 60 -18.60 4.27 6.05
CA ILE A 60 -17.15 4.33 5.92
C ILE A 60 -16.73 3.21 4.97
N ARG A 61 -15.85 3.51 4.01
CA ARG A 61 -15.43 2.55 3.00
C ARG A 61 -13.92 2.62 2.79
N LEU A 62 -13.36 1.49 2.39
CA LEU A 62 -12.06 1.45 1.73
C LEU A 62 -12.26 1.88 0.27
N LEU A 63 -11.37 2.70 -0.28
CA LEU A 63 -11.30 2.94 -1.71
C LEU A 63 -10.92 1.61 -2.37
N ASP A 64 -11.56 1.24 -3.48
CA ASP A 64 -11.30 0.02 -4.26
C ASP A 64 -9.94 0.05 -5.00
N THR A 65 -8.89 0.55 -4.34
CA THR A 65 -7.53 0.45 -4.82
C THR A 65 -7.01 -0.94 -4.45
N HIS A 66 -7.05 -1.86 -5.41
CA HIS A 66 -6.50 -3.23 -5.35
C HIS A 66 -4.96 -3.30 -5.13
N HIS A 67 -4.36 -2.23 -4.62
CA HIS A 67 -2.94 -2.07 -4.52
C HIS A 67 -2.66 -1.38 -3.19
N LEU A 68 -1.76 -1.97 -2.39
CA LEU A 68 -0.80 -1.20 -1.60
C LEU A 68 -0.14 -0.23 -2.58
N SER A 69 -0.79 0.90 -2.80
CA SER A 69 -0.25 1.93 -3.64
C SER A 69 1.02 2.40 -2.96
N ALA A 70 2.03 2.67 -3.76
CA ALA A 70 3.32 3.21 -3.37
C ALA A 70 3.23 4.57 -2.62
N THR A 71 2.06 4.95 -2.12
CA THR A 71 1.77 6.16 -1.36
C THR A 71 2.62 6.31 -0.10
N PHE A 72 3.16 5.22 0.44
CA PHE A 72 4.05 5.23 1.61
C PHE A 72 5.53 5.36 1.28
N VAL A 73 5.91 5.27 0.01
CA VAL A 73 7.31 5.31 -0.44
C VAL A 73 7.38 6.35 -1.54
N ASP A 74 8.00 7.50 -1.27
CA ASP A 74 8.03 8.57 -2.27
C ASP A 74 8.84 8.16 -3.51
N ASP A 75 8.74 8.93 -4.60
CA ASP A 75 9.40 8.58 -5.86
C ASP A 75 10.92 8.42 -5.74
N ALA A 76 11.56 9.17 -4.83
CA ALA A 76 12.99 9.11 -4.59
C ALA A 76 13.36 7.86 -3.78
N GLU A 77 12.58 7.54 -2.75
CA GLU A 77 12.72 6.32 -1.95
C GLU A 77 12.48 5.07 -2.81
N GLN A 78 11.50 5.10 -3.73
CA GLN A 78 11.27 4.02 -4.70
C GLN A 78 12.50 3.79 -5.58
N ASP A 79 13.09 4.86 -6.12
CA ASP A 79 14.29 4.78 -6.96
C ASP A 79 15.49 4.24 -6.17
N GLN A 80 15.66 4.66 -4.92
CA GLN A 80 16.71 4.16 -4.02
C GLN A 80 16.55 2.66 -3.73
N ILE A 81 15.32 2.20 -3.44
CA ILE A 81 15.03 0.78 -3.20
C ILE A 81 15.33 -0.05 -4.45
N ILE A 82 14.89 0.41 -5.63
CA ILE A 82 15.15 -0.28 -6.90
C ILE A 82 16.66 -0.38 -7.15
N LEU A 83 17.41 0.70 -6.96
CA LEU A 83 18.85 0.74 -7.15
C LEU A 83 19.59 -0.21 -6.19
N ALA A 84 19.22 -0.21 -4.91
CA ALA A 84 19.82 -1.09 -3.90
C ALA A 84 19.61 -2.57 -4.26
N LEU A 85 18.40 -2.93 -4.69
CA LEU A 85 18.08 -4.30 -5.09
C LEU A 85 18.77 -4.71 -6.41
N GLN A 86 18.94 -3.79 -7.35
CA GLN A 86 19.71 -4.03 -8.57
C GLN A 86 21.19 -4.29 -8.26
N ASN A 87 21.77 -3.53 -7.33
CA ASN A 87 23.14 -3.74 -6.87
C ASN A 87 23.30 -5.11 -6.19
N LEU A 88 22.36 -5.51 -5.34
CA LEU A 88 22.35 -6.84 -4.72
C LEU A 88 22.14 -7.98 -5.74
N ALA A 89 21.33 -7.76 -6.77
CA ALA A 89 21.19 -8.74 -7.85
C ALA A 89 22.51 -8.93 -8.63
N ALA A 90 23.33 -7.87 -8.74
CA ALA A 90 24.63 -7.93 -9.40
C ALA A 90 25.69 -8.72 -8.61
N THR A 91 25.50 -8.94 -7.30
CA THR A 91 26.43 -9.73 -6.46
C THR A 91 26.17 -11.24 -6.51
N ASN A 92 25.37 -11.74 -7.47
CA ASN A 92 25.05 -13.17 -7.66
C ASN A 92 24.36 -13.85 -6.45
N LEU A 93 23.73 -13.09 -5.55
CA LEU A 93 22.85 -13.63 -4.53
C LEU A 93 21.62 -14.24 -5.21
N LYS A 94 21.48 -15.57 -5.12
CA LYS A 94 20.55 -16.42 -5.90
C LYS A 94 19.03 -16.15 -5.77
N SER A 95 18.58 -15.03 -5.21
CA SER A 95 17.14 -14.83 -4.93
C SER A 95 16.61 -13.39 -5.05
N VAL A 96 17.39 -12.43 -5.57
CA VAL A 96 16.97 -11.00 -5.57
C VAL A 96 16.22 -10.58 -6.84
N THR A 97 16.42 -11.26 -7.97
CA THR A 97 15.81 -10.90 -9.26
C THR A 97 14.28 -10.92 -9.27
N PRO A 98 13.58 -11.93 -8.70
CA PRO A 98 12.12 -11.92 -8.64
C PRO A 98 11.58 -10.74 -7.82
N LEU A 99 12.31 -10.35 -6.77
CA LEU A 99 11.95 -9.24 -5.89
C LEU A 99 12.08 -7.89 -6.61
N VAL A 100 13.18 -7.67 -7.35
CA VAL A 100 13.37 -6.48 -8.20
C VAL A 100 12.22 -6.32 -9.19
N ASN A 101 11.83 -7.40 -9.86
CA ASN A 101 10.78 -7.36 -10.88
C ASN A 101 9.40 -7.06 -10.27
N LYS A 102 9.08 -7.67 -9.12
CA LYS A 102 7.82 -7.44 -8.41
C LYS A 102 7.73 -6.01 -7.86
N LEU A 103 8.82 -5.47 -7.33
CA LEU A 103 8.82 -4.08 -6.83
C LEU A 103 8.83 -3.06 -7.97
N SER A 104 9.53 -3.33 -9.07
CA SER A 104 9.48 -2.48 -10.26
C SER A 104 8.06 -2.36 -10.82
N SER A 105 7.28 -3.46 -10.83
CA SER A 105 5.89 -3.44 -11.29
C SER A 105 4.96 -2.74 -10.31
N LEU A 106 5.16 -2.92 -9.00
CA LEU A 106 4.40 -2.21 -7.96
C LEU A 106 4.63 -0.69 -7.99
N PHE A 107 5.87 -0.26 -8.20
CA PHE A 107 6.23 1.16 -8.34
C PHE A 107 5.97 1.74 -9.74
N LYS A 108 5.52 0.92 -10.70
CA LYS A 108 5.36 1.32 -12.12
C LYS A 108 6.64 1.93 -12.73
N LYS A 109 7.83 1.60 -12.18
CA LYS A 109 9.13 2.08 -12.69
C LYS A 109 9.63 1.09 -13.75
N ARG A 110 10.15 1.60 -14.87
CA ARG A 110 10.76 0.76 -15.93
C ARG A 110 11.98 0.03 -15.35
N SER A 111 11.88 -1.30 -15.23
CA SER A 111 13.01 -2.15 -14.84
C SER A 111 14.09 -2.14 -15.94
N ARG A 112 15.17 -1.38 -15.72
CA ARG A 112 16.35 -1.34 -16.63
C ARG A 112 17.13 -2.66 -16.63
N THR A 113 16.85 -3.57 -15.70
CA THR A 113 17.47 -4.89 -15.61
C THR A 113 17.11 -5.77 -16.81
N MET A 114 15.87 -5.67 -17.32
CA MET A 114 15.42 -6.40 -18.52
C MET A 114 16.19 -5.99 -19.78
N ASP A 115 16.64 -4.74 -19.87
CA ASP A 115 17.43 -4.26 -21.00
C ASP A 115 18.84 -4.87 -20.96
N ARG A 116 19.50 -4.87 -19.79
CA ARG A 116 20.85 -5.45 -19.64
C ARG A 116 20.93 -6.94 -19.96
N TYR A 117 19.92 -7.74 -19.59
CA TYR A 117 19.88 -9.17 -19.96
C TYR A 117 19.63 -9.38 -21.46
N ARG A 118 18.90 -8.48 -22.14
CA ARG A 118 18.73 -8.52 -23.60
C ARG A 118 20.02 -8.15 -24.32
N PHE A 119 20.75 -7.14 -23.86
CA PHE A 119 22.04 -6.76 -24.45
C PHE A 119 23.11 -7.84 -24.28
N PHE A 120 23.17 -8.52 -23.13
CA PHE A 120 24.16 -9.57 -22.90
C PHE A 120 23.89 -10.84 -23.72
N ASN A 121 22.63 -11.22 -23.93
CA ASN A 121 22.26 -12.42 -24.70
C ASN A 121 22.24 -12.22 -26.23
N LEU A 122 22.31 -10.99 -26.74
CA LEU A 122 22.38 -10.71 -28.18
C LEU A 122 23.82 -10.61 -28.73
N GLY A 123 24.83 -10.61 -27.86
CA GLY A 123 26.25 -10.51 -28.25
C GLY A 123 27.00 -11.84 -28.38
N SER A 124 26.39 -12.98 -28.04
CA SER A 124 27.08 -14.28 -28.00
C SER A 124 26.73 -15.23 -29.16
N ARG A 125 26.19 -14.69 -30.25
CA ARG A 125 26.05 -15.42 -31.52
C ARG A 125 26.82 -14.71 -32.62
N ARG A 126 28.13 -14.94 -32.66
CA ARG A 126 28.97 -15.08 -33.87
C ARG A 126 30.35 -15.54 -33.46
#